data_AF-A0A928GJH3-F1
#
_entry.id   AF-A0A928GJH3-F1
#
_cell.length_a   1.000
_cell.length_b   1.000
_cell.length_c   1.000
_cell.angle_alpha   90.00
_cell.angle_beta   90.00
_cell.angle_gamma   90.00
#
_symmetry.space_group_name_H-M   'P 1'
#
loop_
_entity.id
_entity.type
_entity.pdbx_description
1 polymer ?
#
loop_
_entity_poly.entity_id
_entity_poly.type
_entity_poly.pdbx_seq_one_letter_code
_entity_poly.pdbx_strand_id
1 'polypeptide(L)'
;MNKEQRFCQSCGMPLTEDVLGTNADGSKNEDYCMYCYKDGKFLQDCTMEEMIEHCAQFVGAVNEGLEKPITKEEYIGMMKTYFPQLKRWRKTLNVSNDEAMNAKAAIKREESELVSIPECEQARPKVNPALAGIKELIAQMADKQPIAYISSVDQDGFPWTKAMLKPRKREGIKTFYFTTNTFSIRVAQYKANPKASIYFCDAKGFKGMMLRGTMEILTDAKSKEMIWHNGDEQYYPGGVTDPNYCVLKFTATDGRFYSDFYPRSFVIE
;
A
#
# COMPACT_ATOMS: atom_id res chain seq x y z
N MET A 1 25.21 21.84 10.72
CA MET A 1 23.77 21.79 10.37
C MET A 1 23.67 21.17 8.99
N ASN A 2 23.19 19.92 8.89
CA ASN A 2 22.87 19.35 7.58
C ASN A 2 21.67 20.10 7.04
N LYS A 3 21.87 20.97 6.04
CA LYS A 3 20.77 21.55 5.27
C LYS A 3 20.03 20.39 4.60
N GLU A 4 18.72 20.29 4.81
CA GLU A 4 17.88 19.34 4.09
C GLU A 4 18.09 19.54 2.58
N GLN A 5 18.48 18.47 1.89
CA GLN A 5 18.71 18.52 0.44
C GLN A 5 17.34 18.60 -0.25
N ARG A 6 17.11 19.68 -0.99
CA ARG A 6 15.85 19.96 -1.70
C ARG A 6 15.96 19.53 -3.15
N PHE A 7 14.86 19.07 -3.74
CA PHE A 7 14.82 18.57 -5.11
C PHE A 7 13.70 19.24 -5.92
N CYS A 8 13.96 19.48 -7.20
CA CYS A 8 13.03 20.07 -8.15
C CYS A 8 11.77 19.21 -8.27
N GLN A 9 10.61 19.81 -8.02
CA GLN A 9 9.29 19.18 -8.04
C GLN A 9 8.73 18.95 -9.46
N SER A 10 9.62 18.91 -10.47
CA SER A 10 9.33 18.57 -11.87
C SER A 10 10.29 17.50 -12.39
N CYS A 11 11.61 17.70 -12.28
CA CYS A 11 12.61 16.77 -12.84
C CYS A 11 13.45 16.02 -11.79
N GLY A 12 13.25 16.29 -10.49
CA GLY A 12 14.02 15.67 -9.42
C GLY A 12 15.48 16.13 -9.29
N MET A 13 15.90 17.17 -10.03
CA MET A 13 17.24 17.74 -9.91
C MET A 13 17.47 18.37 -8.53
N PRO A 14 18.61 18.13 -7.85
CA PRO A 14 18.95 18.82 -6.61
C PRO A 14 18.90 20.35 -6.78
N LEU A 15 18.31 21.04 -5.81
CA LEU A 15 18.18 22.50 -5.81
C LEU A 15 19.27 23.13 -4.95
N THR A 16 20.06 23.99 -5.58
CA THR A 16 21.00 24.93 -4.99
C THR A 16 20.61 26.35 -5.40
N GLU A 17 21.11 27.38 -4.71
CA GLU A 17 20.70 28.78 -4.93
C GLU A 17 20.92 29.27 -6.38
N ASP A 18 21.93 28.72 -7.05
CA ASP A 18 22.32 29.00 -8.43
C ASP A 18 21.39 28.39 -9.48
N VAL A 19 20.64 27.33 -9.15
CA VAL A 19 19.80 26.61 -10.12
C VAL A 19 18.29 26.82 -9.91
N LEU A 20 17.89 27.70 -9.00
CA LEU A 20 16.47 28.00 -8.74
C LEU A 20 15.81 28.75 -9.91
N GLY A 21 14.58 28.34 -10.24
CA GLY A 21 13.73 29.00 -11.23
C GLY A 21 13.22 30.37 -10.78
N THR A 22 12.37 31.00 -11.59
CA THR A 22 11.80 32.32 -11.29
C THR A 22 10.27 32.33 -11.36
N ASN A 23 9.65 33.02 -10.40
CA ASN A 23 8.23 33.34 -10.39
C ASN A 23 7.94 34.52 -11.34
N ALA A 24 6.65 34.82 -11.59
CA ALA A 24 6.24 35.91 -12.48
C ALA A 24 6.68 37.31 -12.00
N ASP A 25 6.90 37.48 -10.70
CA ASP A 25 7.41 38.71 -10.07
C ASP A 25 8.95 38.81 -10.08
N GLY A 26 9.64 37.82 -10.67
CA GLY A 26 11.10 37.74 -10.72
C GLY A 26 11.75 37.14 -9.47
N SER A 27 10.98 36.80 -8.42
CA SER A 27 11.51 36.13 -7.23
C SER A 27 11.95 34.69 -7.53
N LYS A 28 12.86 34.14 -6.71
CA LYS A 28 13.33 32.74 -6.88
C LYS A 28 12.23 31.75 -6.53
N ASN A 29 12.09 30.72 -7.36
CA ASN A 29 11.18 29.61 -7.11
C ASN A 29 11.88 28.51 -6.32
N GLU A 30 11.28 28.15 -5.20
CA GLU A 30 11.82 27.24 -4.20
C GLU A 30 11.49 25.75 -4.47
N ASP A 31 10.58 25.50 -5.42
CA ASP A 31 10.11 24.16 -5.78
C ASP A 31 10.70 23.67 -7.11
N TYR A 32 11.08 24.57 -8.02
CA TYR A 32 11.45 24.23 -9.39
C TYR A 32 12.79 24.84 -9.81
N CYS A 33 13.56 24.10 -10.60
CA CYS A 33 14.82 24.59 -11.14
C CYS A 33 14.62 25.50 -12.36
N MET A 34 15.64 26.29 -12.69
CA MET A 34 15.65 27.24 -13.81
C MET A 34 15.45 26.60 -15.18
N TYR A 35 15.73 25.30 -15.31
CA TYR A 35 15.51 24.54 -16.55
C TYR A 35 14.05 24.07 -16.71
N CYS A 36 13.30 23.97 -15.61
CA CYS A 36 11.90 23.56 -15.62
C CYS A 36 10.95 24.76 -15.60
N TYR A 37 11.26 25.80 -14.84
CA TYR A 37 10.33 26.88 -14.52
C TYR A 37 11.00 28.25 -14.51
N LYS A 38 10.47 29.17 -15.30
CA LYS A 38 10.99 30.54 -15.43
C LYS A 38 9.86 31.52 -15.70
N ASP A 39 9.93 32.68 -15.07
CA ASP A 39 9.00 33.80 -15.23
C ASP A 39 7.53 33.37 -15.01
N GLY A 40 7.32 32.50 -14.02
CA GLY A 40 5.99 32.03 -13.63
C GLY A 40 5.39 30.92 -14.51
N LYS A 41 6.17 30.35 -15.43
CA LYS A 41 5.70 29.30 -16.36
C LYS A 41 6.69 28.15 -16.51
N PHE A 42 6.17 26.97 -16.82
CA PHE A 42 7.01 25.85 -17.24
C PHE A 42 7.58 26.11 -18.63
N LEU A 43 8.88 25.84 -18.80
CA LEU A 43 9.58 26.07 -20.07
C LEU A 43 9.29 24.98 -21.11
N GLN A 44 8.78 23.83 -20.69
CA GLN A 44 8.49 22.68 -21.54
C GLN A 44 7.08 22.19 -21.21
N ASP A 45 6.23 22.08 -22.24
CA ASP A 45 4.94 21.39 -22.16
C ASP A 45 5.14 19.95 -22.64
N CYS A 46 5.33 19.05 -21.69
CA CYS A 46 5.62 17.65 -21.96
C CYS A 46 4.93 16.77 -20.91
N THR A 47 4.69 15.52 -21.31
CA THR A 47 4.21 14.46 -20.43
C THR A 47 5.28 14.06 -19.42
N MET A 48 4.88 13.31 -18.39
CA MET A 48 5.82 12.78 -17.40
C MET A 48 6.83 11.84 -18.06
N GLU A 49 6.36 10.99 -18.98
CA GLU A 49 7.16 10.03 -19.74
C GLU A 49 8.21 10.73 -20.60
N GLU A 50 7.85 11.83 -21.27
CA GLU A 50 8.78 12.64 -22.05
C GLU A 50 9.82 13.33 -21.18
N MET A 51 9.43 13.84 -20.00
CA MET A 51 10.38 14.42 -19.04
C MET A 51 11.36 13.36 -18.51
N ILE A 52 10.89 12.13 -18.25
CA ILE A 52 11.75 11.01 -17.83
C ILE A 52 12.78 10.68 -18.89
N GLU A 53 12.37 10.60 -20.15
CA GLU A 53 13.27 10.31 -21.26
C GLU A 53 14.29 11.43 -21.47
N HIS A 54 13.87 12.69 -21.35
CA HIS A 54 14.77 13.85 -21.39
C HIS A 54 15.80 13.81 -20.26
N CYS A 55 15.38 13.57 -19.01
CA CYS A 55 16.30 13.42 -17.88
C CYS A 55 17.26 12.23 -18.05
N ALA A 56 16.82 11.14 -18.68
CA ALA A 56 17.63 9.95 -18.90
C ALA A 56 18.84 10.19 -19.83
N GLN A 57 18.81 11.24 -20.66
CA GLN A 57 19.95 11.66 -21.48
C GLN A 57 21.14 12.13 -20.63
N PHE A 58 20.89 12.55 -19.39
CA PHE A 58 21.90 13.09 -18.48
C PHE A 58 22.45 12.06 -17.47
N VAL A 59 22.15 10.77 -17.64
CA VAL A 59 22.64 9.69 -16.75
C VAL A 59 24.17 9.68 -16.62
N GLY A 60 24.88 10.09 -17.67
CA GLY A 60 26.34 10.25 -17.64
C GLY A 60 26.81 11.24 -16.57
N ALA A 61 26.19 12.42 -16.51
CA ALA A 61 26.51 13.44 -15.50
C ALA A 61 26.09 13.02 -14.08
N VAL A 62 25.03 12.21 -13.96
CA VAL A 62 24.61 11.62 -12.68
C VAL A 62 25.64 10.61 -12.16
N ASN A 63 26.23 9.83 -13.08
CA ASN A 63 27.23 8.80 -12.74
C ASN A 63 28.57 9.38 -12.28
N GLU A 64 28.90 10.64 -12.60
CA GLU A 64 30.15 11.30 -12.18
C GLU A 64 30.30 11.39 -10.64
N GLY A 65 29.20 11.32 -9.89
CA GLY A 65 29.17 11.37 -8.43
C GLY A 65 28.94 10.04 -7.72
N LEU A 66 28.90 8.91 -8.44
CA LEU A 66 28.50 7.61 -7.90
C LEU A 66 29.65 6.60 -7.91
N GLU A 67 29.84 5.88 -6.80
CA GLU A 67 30.81 4.76 -6.72
C GLU A 67 30.50 3.63 -7.71
N LYS A 68 29.23 3.48 -8.08
CA LYS A 68 28.76 2.52 -9.08
C LYS A 68 27.89 3.24 -10.11
N PRO A 69 28.31 3.26 -11.39
CA PRO A 69 27.51 3.83 -12.46
C PRO A 69 26.16 3.11 -12.58
N ILE A 70 25.11 3.88 -12.80
CA ILE A 70 23.75 3.41 -13.04
C ILE A 70 23.52 3.41 -14.56
N THR A 71 22.84 2.39 -15.07
CA THR A 71 22.45 2.34 -16.49
C THR A 71 21.31 3.31 -16.79
N LYS A 72 21.12 3.66 -18.07
CA LYS A 72 20.02 4.53 -18.50
C LYS A 72 18.66 3.91 -18.13
N GLU A 73 18.53 2.60 -18.32
CA GLU A 73 17.30 1.84 -18.05
C GLU A 73 16.96 1.82 -16.55
N GLU A 74 17.97 1.62 -15.69
CA GLU A 74 17.81 1.69 -14.24
C GLU A 74 17.43 3.11 -13.80
N TYR A 75 18.06 4.13 -14.37
CA TYR A 75 17.76 5.53 -14.06
C TYR A 75 16.34 5.93 -14.49
N ILE A 76 15.88 5.47 -15.67
CA ILE A 76 14.48 5.60 -16.10
C ILE A 76 13.53 4.92 -15.12
N GLY A 77 13.86 3.71 -14.65
CA GLY A 77 13.06 3.00 -13.65
C GLY A 77 12.92 3.76 -12.33
N MET A 78 14.02 4.37 -11.86
CA MET A 78 14.02 5.23 -10.69
C MET A 78 13.12 6.45 -10.88
N MET A 79 13.23 7.14 -12.02
CA MET A 79 12.44 8.34 -12.30
C MET A 79 10.94 8.03 -12.47
N LYS A 80 10.57 6.91 -13.11
CA LYS A 80 9.17 6.43 -13.18
C LYS A 80 8.55 6.20 -11.81
N THR A 81 9.36 5.86 -10.82
CA THR A 81 8.93 5.64 -9.43
C THR A 81 8.83 6.96 -8.65
N TYR A 82 9.74 7.89 -8.92
CA TYR A 82 9.84 9.14 -8.17
C TYR A 82 8.92 10.25 -8.70
N PHE A 83 8.83 10.42 -10.02
CA PHE A 83 8.12 11.54 -10.65
C PHE A 83 6.63 11.63 -10.27
N PRO A 84 5.85 10.54 -10.14
CA PRO A 84 4.44 10.62 -9.73
C PRO A 84 4.20 11.31 -8.36
N GLN A 85 5.22 11.45 -7.54
CA GLN A 85 5.15 12.08 -6.21
C GLN A 85 5.43 13.59 -6.26
N LEU A 86 6.03 14.07 -7.35
CA LEU A 86 6.41 15.47 -7.50
C LEU A 86 5.19 16.34 -7.77
N LYS A 87 5.19 17.58 -7.26
CA LYS A 87 4.05 18.51 -7.35
C LYS A 87 3.52 18.69 -8.79
N ARG A 88 4.39 18.72 -9.81
CA ARG A 88 3.98 18.87 -11.22
C ARG A 88 3.15 17.69 -11.74
N TRP A 89 3.42 16.49 -11.23
CA TRP A 89 2.94 15.23 -11.77
C TRP A 89 1.88 14.54 -10.90
N ARG A 90 1.83 14.90 -9.62
CA ARG A 90 0.89 14.35 -8.65
C ARG A 90 -0.54 14.73 -9.04
N LYS A 91 -1.36 13.74 -9.43
CA LYS A 91 -2.79 13.94 -9.67
C LYS A 91 -3.47 14.38 -8.37
N THR A 92 -3.97 15.61 -8.34
CA THR A 92 -4.80 16.10 -7.23
C THR A 92 -6.25 15.86 -7.62
N LEU A 93 -6.94 14.97 -6.90
CA LEU A 93 -8.39 14.78 -7.06
C LEU A 93 -9.10 15.96 -6.39
N ASN A 94 -9.60 16.91 -7.19
CA ASN A 94 -10.61 17.87 -6.77
C ASN A 94 -11.90 17.53 -7.52
N VAL A 95 -12.86 16.91 -6.84
CA VAL A 95 -14.20 16.66 -7.40
C VAL A 95 -15.14 17.74 -6.87
N SER A 96 -15.73 18.51 -7.78
CA SER A 96 -16.79 19.47 -7.43
C SER A 96 -18.14 18.75 -7.27
N ASN A 97 -19.02 19.29 -6.43
CA ASN A 97 -20.27 18.66 -6.00
C ASN A 97 -21.26 18.30 -7.13
N ASP A 98 -21.11 18.86 -8.33
CA ASP A 98 -22.06 18.66 -9.42
C ASP A 98 -21.86 17.32 -10.16
N GLU A 99 -20.64 16.75 -10.13
CA GLU A 99 -20.35 15.46 -10.80
C GLU A 99 -20.85 14.25 -10.00
N ALA A 100 -20.97 14.38 -8.67
CA ALA A 100 -21.47 13.33 -7.79
C ALA A 100 -22.95 13.00 -8.04
N MET A 101 -23.73 13.96 -8.55
CA MET A 101 -25.15 13.76 -8.86
C MET A 101 -25.34 13.05 -10.21
N ASN A 102 -24.48 13.35 -11.19
CA ASN A 102 -24.50 12.70 -12.51
C ASN A 102 -23.97 11.25 -12.47
N ALA A 103 -22.98 10.96 -11.63
CA ALA A 103 -22.48 9.59 -11.44
C ALA A 103 -23.54 8.62 -10.88
N LYS A 104 -24.40 9.09 -9.96
CA LYS A 104 -25.50 8.28 -9.40
C LYS A 104 -26.57 7.91 -10.42
N ALA A 105 -26.75 8.71 -11.47
CA ALA A 105 -27.72 8.45 -12.54
C ALA A 105 -27.17 7.46 -13.59
N ALA A 106 -25.85 7.45 -13.83
CA ALA A 106 -25.21 6.52 -14.75
C ALA A 106 -25.14 5.08 -14.19
N ILE A 107 -24.86 4.93 -12.89
CA ILE A 107 -24.78 3.62 -12.20
C ILE A 107 -26.11 2.85 -12.28
N LYS A 108 -27.25 3.56 -12.20
CA LYS A 108 -28.59 2.95 -12.32
C LYS A 108 -28.91 2.36 -13.70
N ARG A 109 -28.20 2.76 -14.76
CA ARG A 109 -28.39 2.20 -16.11
C ARG A 109 -27.55 0.94 -16.32
N GLU A 110 -26.33 0.89 -15.78
CA GLU A 110 -25.41 -0.24 -15.95
C GLU A 110 -25.79 -1.48 -15.11
N GLU A 111 -26.50 -1.32 -13.99
CA GLU A 111 -26.99 -2.47 -13.19
C GLU A 111 -28.02 -3.33 -13.92
N SER A 112 -28.65 -2.83 -15.00
CA SER A 112 -29.64 -3.59 -15.79
C SER A 112 -29.06 -4.46 -16.91
N GLU A 113 -27.75 -4.34 -17.20
CA GLU A 113 -27.09 -5.06 -18.31
C GLU A 113 -25.99 -6.05 -17.87
N LEU A 114 -25.78 -6.24 -16.56
CA LEU A 114 -24.83 -7.23 -16.03
C LEU A 114 -25.40 -8.66 -16.03
N VAL A 115 -25.60 -9.21 -17.23
CA VAL A 115 -25.67 -10.66 -17.44
C VAL A 115 -24.40 -11.09 -18.17
N SER A 116 -23.67 -12.03 -17.53
CA SER A 116 -22.51 -12.79 -18.00
C SER A 116 -21.16 -12.07 -18.16
N ILE A 117 -20.41 -11.97 -17.07
CA ILE A 117 -18.93 -11.95 -17.12
C ILE A 117 -18.48 -13.42 -17.05
N PRO A 118 -17.75 -13.96 -18.05
CA PRO A 118 -17.24 -15.33 -17.96
C PRO A 118 -16.19 -15.43 -16.86
N GLU A 119 -16.25 -16.50 -16.06
CA GLU A 119 -15.19 -16.85 -15.11
C GLU A 119 -13.85 -16.95 -15.83
N CYS A 120 -12.92 -16.04 -15.54
CA CYS A 120 -11.53 -16.16 -15.97
C CYS A 120 -10.83 -17.19 -15.08
N GLU A 121 -11.07 -18.47 -15.35
CA GLU A 121 -10.46 -19.60 -14.63
C GLU A 121 -9.08 -20.01 -15.20
N GLN A 122 -8.31 -19.08 -15.77
CA GLN A 122 -7.02 -19.41 -16.39
C GLN A 122 -5.88 -18.51 -15.91
N ALA A 123 -5.36 -18.88 -14.73
CA ALA A 123 -3.93 -19.17 -14.49
C ALA A 123 -3.69 -19.22 -12.97
N ARG A 124 -3.88 -20.40 -12.35
CA ARG A 124 -3.27 -20.65 -11.02
C ARG A 124 -1.74 -20.66 -11.21
N PRO A 125 -0.98 -19.79 -10.54
CA PRO A 125 0.47 -19.85 -10.62
C PRO A 125 0.96 -21.18 -10.04
N LYS A 126 1.66 -21.97 -10.85
CA LYS A 126 2.48 -23.08 -10.37
C LYS A 126 3.52 -22.52 -9.39
N VAL A 127 3.82 -23.28 -8.34
CA VAL A 127 4.79 -22.92 -7.28
C VAL A 127 6.04 -22.27 -7.88
N ASN A 128 6.24 -20.99 -7.59
CA ASN A 128 7.35 -20.21 -8.13
C ASN A 128 8.63 -20.51 -7.33
N PRO A 129 9.73 -20.99 -7.95
CA PRO A 129 11.02 -21.20 -7.27
C PRO A 129 11.59 -19.94 -6.60
N ALA A 130 11.16 -18.73 -6.99
CA ALA A 130 11.51 -17.46 -6.36
C ALA A 130 10.90 -17.25 -4.96
N LEU A 131 10.11 -18.21 -4.45
CA LEU A 131 9.57 -18.22 -3.08
C LEU A 131 10.54 -18.78 -2.03
N ALA A 132 11.66 -19.38 -2.43
CA ALA A 132 12.64 -19.88 -1.48
C ALA A 132 13.22 -18.71 -0.65
N GLY A 133 13.11 -18.77 0.68
CA GLY A 133 13.55 -17.69 1.59
C GLY A 133 12.52 -16.56 1.79
N ILE A 134 11.60 -16.35 0.84
CA ILE A 134 10.59 -15.28 0.97
C ILE A 134 9.53 -15.64 2.02
N LYS A 135 9.19 -16.94 2.15
CA LYS A 135 8.24 -17.42 3.17
C LYS A 135 8.77 -17.12 4.57
N GLU A 136 10.07 -17.27 4.78
CA GLU A 136 10.75 -16.95 6.02
C GLU A 136 10.76 -15.44 6.29
N LEU A 137 11.01 -14.60 5.27
CA LEU A 137 10.94 -13.14 5.41
C LEU A 137 9.52 -12.65 5.75
N ILE A 138 8.52 -13.20 5.08
CA ILE A 138 7.08 -12.98 5.30
C ILE A 138 6.71 -13.35 6.74
N ALA A 139 7.14 -14.53 7.19
CA ALA A 139 6.95 -14.98 8.57
C ALA A 139 7.64 -14.07 9.59
N GLN A 140 8.90 -13.68 9.34
CA GLN A 140 9.62 -12.76 10.22
C GLN A 140 8.93 -11.39 10.31
N MET A 141 8.33 -10.92 9.22
CA MET A 141 7.62 -9.65 9.26
C MET A 141 6.33 -9.74 10.09
N ALA A 142 5.59 -10.85 9.98
CA ALA A 142 4.44 -11.09 10.85
C ALA A 142 4.82 -11.13 12.34
N ASP A 143 6.02 -11.63 12.68
CA ASP A 143 6.49 -11.73 14.06
C ASP A 143 7.04 -10.41 14.62
N LYS A 144 7.76 -9.66 13.77
CA LYS A 144 8.46 -8.41 14.15
C LYS A 144 7.54 -7.21 14.20
N GLN A 145 6.54 -7.12 13.33
CA GLN A 145 5.70 -5.93 13.29
C GLN A 145 4.73 -5.90 14.48
N PRO A 146 4.68 -4.79 15.25
CA PRO A 146 3.82 -4.71 16.43
C PRO A 146 2.33 -4.56 16.07
N ILE A 147 2.07 -4.08 14.86
CA ILE A 147 0.74 -3.78 14.33
C ILE A 147 0.51 -4.58 13.05
N ALA A 148 -0.69 -5.14 12.93
CA ALA A 148 -1.23 -5.68 11.70
C ALA A 148 -2.42 -4.83 11.26
N TYR A 149 -2.59 -4.61 9.96
CA TYR A 149 -3.78 -3.98 9.44
C TYR A 149 -4.70 -5.06 8.90
N ILE A 150 -5.97 -5.07 9.32
CA ILE A 150 -6.97 -5.99 8.80
C ILE A 150 -7.98 -5.20 7.97
N SER A 151 -8.37 -5.76 6.83
CA SER A 151 -9.38 -5.17 5.96
C SER A 151 -10.59 -6.08 5.86
N SER A 152 -11.76 -5.48 5.81
CA SER A 152 -13.06 -6.12 5.56
C SER A 152 -13.80 -5.33 4.47
N VAL A 153 -14.89 -5.89 3.97
CA VAL A 153 -15.79 -5.22 3.02
C VAL A 153 -17.09 -4.91 3.74
N ASP A 154 -17.58 -3.68 3.62
CA ASP A 154 -18.89 -3.30 4.17
C ASP A 154 -20.05 -3.74 3.25
N GLN A 155 -21.27 -3.38 3.62
CA GLN A 155 -22.49 -3.78 2.90
C GLN A 155 -22.62 -3.09 1.54
N ASP A 156 -21.98 -1.93 1.37
CA ASP A 156 -21.97 -1.14 0.14
C ASP A 156 -20.80 -1.52 -0.79
N GLY A 157 -19.97 -2.49 -0.38
CA GLY A 157 -18.84 -2.98 -1.16
C GLY A 157 -17.54 -2.21 -0.93
N PHE A 158 -17.50 -1.24 0.00
CA PHE A 158 -16.29 -0.47 0.29
C PHE A 158 -15.34 -1.22 1.23
N PRO A 159 -14.02 -1.12 1.01
CA PRO A 159 -13.03 -1.68 1.91
C PRO A 159 -12.89 -0.83 3.17
N TRP A 160 -12.88 -1.47 4.34
CA TRP A 160 -12.56 -0.82 5.62
C TRP A 160 -11.32 -1.45 6.23
N THR A 161 -10.30 -0.63 6.48
CA THR A 161 -9.05 -1.06 7.11
C THR A 161 -8.98 -0.60 8.56
N LYS A 162 -8.53 -1.48 9.46
CA LYS A 162 -8.31 -1.17 10.87
C LYS A 162 -6.94 -1.68 11.31
N ALA A 163 -6.19 -0.85 12.03
CA ALA A 163 -4.99 -1.27 12.74
C ALA A 163 -5.38 -2.14 13.96
N MET A 164 -4.70 -3.27 14.10
CA MET A 164 -4.86 -4.23 15.17
C MET A 164 -3.49 -4.52 15.78
N LEU A 165 -3.47 -4.95 17.05
CA LEU A 165 -2.28 -5.59 17.60
C LEU A 165 -1.89 -6.79 16.71
N LYS A 166 -0.60 -7.12 16.69
CA LYS A 166 -0.11 -8.28 15.96
C LYS A 166 -0.88 -9.57 16.32
N PRO A 167 -0.96 -10.55 15.40
CA PRO A 167 -1.61 -11.83 15.67
C PRO A 167 -1.09 -12.44 16.98
N ARG A 168 -2.00 -12.97 17.81
CA ARG A 168 -1.64 -13.68 19.04
C ARG A 168 -0.96 -15.02 18.74
N LYS A 169 -1.39 -15.67 17.65
CA LYS A 169 -0.89 -16.96 17.17
C LYS A 169 -0.93 -16.99 15.64
N ARG A 170 -0.03 -17.75 15.03
CA ARG A 170 -0.08 -18.09 13.61
C ARG A 170 0.41 -19.52 13.35
N GLU A 171 -0.02 -20.09 12.24
CA GLU A 171 0.45 -21.36 11.70
C GLU A 171 1.09 -21.09 10.34
N GLY A 172 2.42 -20.99 10.34
CA GLY A 172 3.17 -20.54 9.17
C GLY A 172 2.68 -19.16 8.71
N ILE A 173 2.41 -19.05 7.41
CA ILE A 173 1.88 -17.84 6.77
C ILE A 173 0.44 -18.05 6.30
N LYS A 174 -0.19 -19.16 6.70
CA LYS A 174 -1.51 -19.61 6.24
C LYS A 174 -2.60 -19.18 7.21
N THR A 175 -2.40 -19.42 8.50
CA THR A 175 -3.44 -19.15 9.51
C THR A 175 -2.95 -18.12 10.53
N PHE A 176 -3.78 -17.13 10.85
CA PHE A 176 -3.47 -16.09 11.85
C PHE A 176 -4.67 -15.89 12.77
N TYR A 177 -4.40 -15.69 14.06
CA TYR A 177 -5.43 -15.55 15.08
C TYR A 177 -5.30 -14.20 15.79
N PHE A 178 -6.41 -13.46 15.86
CA PHE A 178 -6.51 -12.16 16.53
C PHE A 178 -7.63 -12.19 17.58
N THR A 179 -7.53 -11.31 18.58
CA THR A 179 -8.64 -11.07 19.51
C THR A 179 -9.49 -9.90 19.02
N THR A 180 -10.80 -9.95 19.26
CA THR A 180 -11.67 -8.80 19.04
C THR A 180 -12.92 -8.86 19.91
N ASN A 181 -13.67 -7.77 19.93
CA ASN A 181 -14.95 -7.70 20.63
C ASN A 181 -16.04 -8.41 19.82
N THR A 182 -16.81 -9.29 20.46
CA THR A 182 -17.94 -10.05 19.86
C THR A 182 -18.95 -9.13 19.18
N PHE A 183 -19.19 -7.95 19.73
CA PHE A 183 -20.16 -6.98 19.19
C PHE A 183 -19.52 -5.92 18.27
N SER A 184 -18.27 -6.10 17.85
CA SER A 184 -17.61 -5.13 16.98
C SER A 184 -18.20 -5.14 15.56
N ILE A 185 -18.11 -3.99 14.89
CA ILE A 185 -18.45 -3.87 13.47
C ILE A 185 -17.64 -4.86 12.58
N ARG A 186 -16.44 -5.26 13.02
CA ARG A 186 -15.64 -6.26 12.31
C ARG A 186 -16.30 -7.63 12.33
N VAL A 187 -16.81 -8.06 13.47
CA VAL A 187 -17.54 -9.33 13.57
C VAL A 187 -18.78 -9.30 12.67
N ALA A 188 -19.53 -8.20 12.68
CA ALA A 188 -20.71 -8.06 11.83
C ALA A 188 -20.35 -8.14 10.32
N GLN A 189 -19.31 -7.42 9.90
CA GLN A 189 -18.88 -7.43 8.50
C GLN A 189 -18.33 -8.78 8.06
N TYR A 190 -17.47 -9.43 8.85
CA TYR A 190 -16.92 -10.74 8.48
C TYR A 190 -17.97 -11.87 8.50
N LYS A 191 -19.00 -11.77 9.34
CA LYS A 191 -20.17 -12.66 9.27
C LYS A 191 -20.96 -12.48 7.98
N ALA A 192 -21.12 -11.23 7.52
CA ALA A 192 -21.84 -10.93 6.28
C ALA A 192 -21.02 -11.25 5.02
N ASN A 193 -19.72 -10.96 5.05
CA ASN A 193 -18.78 -11.19 3.96
C ASN A 193 -17.41 -11.60 4.53
N PRO A 194 -17.01 -12.87 4.41
CA PRO A 194 -15.78 -13.35 5.02
C PRO A 194 -14.52 -12.89 4.26
N LYS A 195 -14.64 -12.28 3.07
CA LYS A 195 -13.47 -11.84 2.28
C LYS A 195 -12.69 -10.79 3.06
N ALA A 196 -11.40 -11.05 3.25
CA ALA A 196 -10.52 -10.24 4.08
C ALA A 196 -9.13 -10.11 3.47
N SER A 197 -8.40 -9.10 3.92
CA SER A 197 -6.96 -9.03 3.76
C SER A 197 -6.29 -8.63 5.06
N ILE A 198 -5.06 -9.08 5.27
CA ILE A 198 -4.21 -8.58 6.34
C ILE A 198 -2.92 -8.00 5.75
N TYR A 199 -2.41 -6.93 6.35
CA TYR A 199 -1.21 -6.25 5.90
C TYR A 199 -0.24 -6.02 7.06
N PHE A 200 1.04 -6.30 6.81
CA PHE A 200 2.14 -5.97 7.73
C PHE A 200 3.06 -4.96 7.03
N CYS A 201 3.41 -3.89 7.74
CA CYS A 201 4.20 -2.79 7.23
C CYS A 201 5.49 -2.64 8.03
N ASP A 202 6.64 -2.76 7.37
CA ASP A 202 7.92 -2.28 7.87
C ASP A 202 8.18 -0.89 7.25
N ALA A 203 7.78 0.16 7.97
CA ALA A 203 7.91 1.53 7.50
C ALA A 203 9.39 1.95 7.33
N LYS A 204 10.30 1.42 8.16
CA LYS A 204 11.73 1.76 8.10
C LYS A 204 12.39 1.16 6.88
N GLY A 205 12.10 -0.12 6.61
CA GLY A 205 12.62 -0.82 5.43
C GLY A 205 11.84 -0.55 4.15
N PHE A 206 10.72 0.19 4.23
CA PHE A 206 9.73 0.35 3.17
C PHE A 206 9.30 -1.00 2.57
N LYS A 207 8.99 -1.97 3.46
CA LYS A 207 8.54 -3.31 3.09
C LYS A 207 7.10 -3.56 3.53
N GLY A 208 6.41 -4.39 2.77
CA GLY A 208 5.01 -4.68 2.96
C GLY A 208 4.69 -6.13 2.68
N MET A 209 3.71 -6.68 3.38
CA MET A 209 3.15 -7.99 3.06
C MET A 209 1.66 -7.90 3.17
N MET A 210 1.00 -8.05 2.04
CA MET A 210 -0.44 -8.23 1.95
C MET A 210 -0.73 -9.73 1.83
N LEU A 211 -1.65 -10.23 2.64
CA LEU A 211 -2.24 -11.55 2.48
C LEU A 211 -3.73 -11.37 2.22
N ARG A 212 -4.26 -12.11 1.24
CA ARG A 212 -5.69 -12.18 0.93
C ARG A 212 -6.23 -13.53 1.37
N GLY A 213 -7.47 -13.55 1.84
CA GLY A 213 -8.08 -14.77 2.35
C GLY A 213 -9.46 -14.54 2.93
N THR A 214 -9.84 -15.39 3.88
CA THR A 214 -11.12 -15.31 4.59
C THR A 214 -10.94 -15.15 6.08
N MET A 215 -11.90 -14.49 6.73
CA MET A 215 -11.96 -14.35 8.18
C MET A 215 -13.13 -15.15 8.75
N GLU A 216 -12.84 -16.02 9.72
CA GLU A 216 -13.82 -16.78 10.49
C GLU A 216 -13.91 -16.21 11.91
N ILE A 217 -15.13 -16.20 12.47
CA ILE A 217 -15.38 -15.79 13.85
C ILE A 217 -15.51 -17.03 14.71
N LEU A 218 -14.58 -17.22 15.65
CA LEU A 218 -14.56 -18.35 16.56
C LEU A 218 -14.97 -17.90 17.96
N THR A 219 -15.98 -18.56 18.52
CA THR A 219 -16.52 -18.30 19.86
C THR A 219 -16.48 -19.53 20.75
N ASP A 220 -15.97 -20.66 20.26
CA ASP A 220 -15.82 -21.89 21.05
C ASP A 220 -14.71 -21.74 22.11
N ALA A 221 -14.88 -22.43 23.23
CA ALA A 221 -13.97 -22.34 24.37
C ALA A 221 -12.52 -22.69 23.98
N LYS A 222 -12.33 -23.74 23.17
CA LYS A 222 -10.99 -24.20 22.73
C LYS A 222 -10.25 -23.10 21.97
N SER A 223 -10.91 -22.43 21.03
CA SER A 223 -10.30 -21.34 20.26
C SER A 223 -10.00 -20.12 21.14
N LYS A 224 -10.89 -19.78 22.07
CA LYS A 224 -10.72 -18.65 23.00
C LYS A 224 -9.55 -18.88 23.96
N GLU A 225 -9.44 -20.07 24.53
CA GLU A 225 -8.35 -20.49 25.42
C GLU A 225 -7.01 -20.55 24.70
N MET A 226 -7.00 -21.00 23.44
CA MET A 226 -5.77 -21.17 22.65
C MET A 226 -4.92 -19.89 22.52
N ILE A 227 -5.53 -18.70 22.53
CA ILE A 227 -4.82 -17.44 22.30
C ILE A 227 -4.97 -16.43 23.46
N TRP A 228 -5.55 -16.87 24.58
CA TRP A 228 -5.68 -16.04 25.77
C TRP A 228 -4.33 -15.82 26.45
N HIS A 229 -4.01 -14.58 26.79
CA HIS A 229 -2.78 -14.23 27.52
C HIS A 229 -3.09 -13.54 28.85
N ASN A 230 -2.20 -13.71 29.83
CA ASN A 230 -2.25 -12.95 31.08
C ASN A 230 -2.19 -11.44 30.78
N GLY A 231 -3.13 -10.67 31.33
CA GLY A 231 -3.33 -9.25 31.08
C GLY A 231 -4.42 -8.95 30.05
N ASP A 232 -5.01 -9.96 29.39
CA ASP A 232 -6.20 -9.75 28.55
C ASP A 232 -7.44 -9.37 29.38
N GLU A 233 -7.42 -9.62 30.69
CA GLU A 233 -8.46 -9.21 31.65
C GLU A 233 -8.68 -7.69 31.65
N GLN A 234 -7.67 -6.89 31.26
CA GLN A 234 -7.82 -5.44 31.13
C GLN A 234 -8.81 -5.04 30.02
N TYR A 235 -8.97 -5.88 29.00
CA TYR A 235 -9.89 -5.68 27.89
C TYR A 235 -11.19 -6.47 28.09
N TYR A 236 -11.08 -7.65 28.71
CA TYR A 236 -12.17 -8.59 28.92
C TYR A 236 -12.22 -9.01 30.40
N PRO A 237 -12.86 -8.20 31.28
CA PRO A 237 -12.88 -8.46 32.72
C PRO A 237 -13.48 -9.81 33.13
N GLY A 238 -14.32 -10.41 32.27
CA GLY A 238 -14.84 -11.77 32.46
C GLY A 238 -13.85 -12.89 32.14
N GLY A 239 -12.61 -12.55 31.79
CA GLY A 239 -11.57 -13.53 31.45
C GLY A 239 -11.83 -14.23 30.12
N VAL A 240 -11.28 -15.45 29.97
CA VAL A 240 -11.43 -16.25 28.75
C VAL A 240 -12.89 -16.60 28.43
N THR A 241 -13.78 -16.56 29.42
CA THR A 241 -15.23 -16.81 29.23
C THR A 241 -16.03 -15.54 28.98
N ASP A 242 -15.41 -14.36 28.94
CA ASP A 242 -16.08 -13.08 28.72
C ASP A 242 -16.94 -13.13 27.43
N PRO A 243 -18.23 -12.76 27.49
CA PRO A 243 -19.14 -12.84 26.34
C PRO A 243 -18.76 -11.88 25.21
N ASN A 244 -18.04 -10.81 25.52
CA ASN A 244 -17.55 -9.86 24.54
C ASN A 244 -16.17 -10.24 23.97
N TYR A 245 -15.54 -11.33 24.44
CA TYR A 245 -14.31 -11.84 23.86
C TYR A 245 -14.58 -12.87 22.75
N CYS A 246 -14.10 -12.62 21.53
CA CYS A 246 -14.06 -13.63 20.47
C CYS A 246 -12.74 -13.63 19.69
N VAL A 247 -12.52 -14.71 18.94
CA VAL A 247 -11.32 -14.92 18.14
C VAL A 247 -11.63 -14.73 16.66
N LEU A 248 -10.79 -13.96 15.98
CA LEU A 248 -10.76 -13.88 14.52
C LEU A 248 -9.72 -14.85 14.01
N LYS A 249 -10.11 -15.81 13.16
CA LYS A 249 -9.19 -16.70 12.45
C LYS A 249 -9.14 -16.28 10.98
N PHE A 250 -8.00 -15.76 10.56
CA PHE A 250 -7.73 -15.47 9.16
C PHE A 250 -7.05 -16.67 8.51
N THR A 251 -7.56 -17.11 7.36
CA THR A 251 -6.95 -18.14 6.53
C THR A 251 -6.61 -17.56 5.16
N ALA A 252 -5.31 -17.47 4.89
CA ALA A 252 -4.75 -16.86 3.70
C ALA A 252 -4.76 -17.84 2.51
N THR A 253 -5.07 -17.32 1.32
CA THR A 253 -5.08 -18.07 0.04
C THR A 253 -3.91 -17.68 -0.84
N ASP A 254 -3.56 -16.39 -0.85
CA ASP A 254 -2.51 -15.80 -1.65
C ASP A 254 -2.00 -14.53 -0.97
N GLY A 255 -0.90 -14.01 -1.48
CA GLY A 255 -0.32 -12.81 -0.93
C GLY A 255 0.61 -12.10 -1.90
N ARG A 256 1.01 -10.91 -1.47
CA ARG A 256 1.94 -10.05 -2.19
C ARG A 256 2.94 -9.46 -1.21
N PHE A 257 4.22 -9.73 -1.44
CA PHE A 257 5.32 -9.14 -0.71
C PHE A 257 5.86 -7.94 -1.50
N TYR A 258 6.09 -6.84 -0.80
CA TYR A 258 6.59 -5.58 -1.34
C TYR A 258 7.95 -5.33 -0.69
N SER A 259 9.03 -5.38 -1.47
CA SER A 259 10.35 -4.93 -1.04
C SER A 259 11.10 -4.38 -2.24
N ASP A 260 12.04 -3.48 -2.01
CA ASP A 260 12.99 -3.01 -3.03
C ASP A 260 12.29 -2.53 -4.31
N PHE A 261 11.07 -1.99 -4.18
CA PHE A 261 10.18 -1.56 -5.27
C PHE A 261 9.70 -2.68 -6.22
N TYR A 262 9.98 -3.95 -5.93
CA TYR A 262 9.51 -5.10 -6.72
C TYR A 262 8.46 -5.91 -5.96
N PRO A 263 7.19 -5.86 -6.37
CA PRO A 263 6.15 -6.66 -5.74
C PRO A 263 6.19 -8.12 -6.23
N ARG A 264 6.18 -9.07 -5.30
CA ARG A 264 6.19 -10.51 -5.58
C ARG A 264 4.91 -11.16 -5.10
N SER A 265 4.13 -11.69 -6.03
CA SER A 265 2.89 -12.43 -5.72
C SER A 265 3.19 -13.91 -5.47
N PHE A 266 2.42 -14.52 -4.58
CA PHE A 266 2.54 -15.93 -4.26
C PHE A 266 1.21 -16.54 -3.85
N VAL A 267 1.12 -17.87 -4.00
CA VAL A 267 -0.02 -18.68 -3.54
C VAL A 267 0.40 -19.42 -2.28
N ILE A 268 -0.56 -19.63 -1.37
CA ILE A 268 -0.36 -20.41 -0.15
C ILE A 268 -1.00 -21.78 -0.36
N GLU A 269 -0.18 -22.83 -0.24
CA GLU A 269 -0.59 -24.23 -0.33
C GLU A 269 -1.26 -24.72 0.95
#